data_AF-A0A2G6GX89-F1
#
_entry.id   AF-A0A2G6GX89-F1
#
_cell.length_a   1.000
_cell.length_b   1.000
_cell.length_c   1.000
_cell.angle_alpha   90.00
_cell.angle_beta   90.00
_cell.angle_gamma   90.00
#
_symmetry.space_group_name_H-M   'P 1'
#
loop_
_entity.id
_entity.type
_entity.pdbx_description
1 polymer ?
#
loop_
_entity_poly.entity_id
_entity_poly.type
_entity_poly.pdbx_seq_one_letter_code
_entity_poly.pdbx_strand_id
1 'polypeptide(L)'
;ANLASSRQRGRVFNGHDASMELGGALHITADWDSTQYRKQLDQGIIDPDAPMISVEPGSGGDVDAITSATEKYYASRGLTTTNINGRNVDVTHLHIKEWLDCIRHGGETSCNIERAFEEGVACLMAHKSYLEKRRTEWDPVNRRII
;
A
#
# COMPACT_ATOMS: atom_id res chain seq x y z
N ALA A 1 -9.05 34.64 6.87
CA ALA A 1 -9.97 33.51 6.56
C ALA A 1 -10.47 32.94 7.89
N ASN A 2 -11.78 32.84 8.08
CA ASN A 2 -12.38 32.51 9.37
C ASN A 2 -12.24 30.99 9.66
N LEU A 3 -11.59 30.66 10.78
CA LEU A 3 -11.22 29.31 11.23
C LEU A 3 -12.42 28.61 11.89
N ALA A 4 -13.44 28.23 11.12
CA ALA A 4 -14.68 27.64 11.66
C ALA A 4 -14.86 26.13 11.41
N SER A 5 -13.83 25.40 10.97
CA SER A 5 -13.98 23.94 10.77
C SER A 5 -12.64 23.21 10.85
N SER A 6 -12.50 22.35 11.86
CA SER A 6 -11.41 21.37 12.02
C SER A 6 -11.49 20.20 11.03
N ARG A 7 -12.56 20.14 10.22
CA ARG A 7 -12.73 19.12 9.18
C ARG A 7 -11.84 19.45 7.99
N GLN A 8 -10.90 18.56 7.70
CA GLN A 8 -10.12 18.56 6.47
C GLN A 8 -11.08 18.54 5.27
N ARG A 9 -11.23 19.68 4.59
CA ARG A 9 -11.88 19.71 3.28
C ARG A 9 -10.83 19.25 2.28
N GLY A 10 -10.91 17.99 1.86
CA GLY A 10 -10.15 17.53 0.70
C GLY A 10 -10.40 18.49 -0.47
N ARG A 11 -9.38 18.78 -1.27
CA ARG A 11 -9.53 19.64 -2.46
C ARG A 11 -10.15 18.78 -3.55
N VAL A 12 -11.45 18.53 -3.43
CA VAL A 12 -12.21 17.70 -4.37
C VAL A 12 -12.84 18.60 -5.44
N PHE A 13 -12.52 18.33 -6.70
CA PHE A 13 -13.18 18.87 -7.87
C PHE A 13 -14.22 17.86 -8.34
N ASN A 14 -15.50 18.23 -8.26
CA ASN A 14 -16.58 17.36 -8.72
C ASN A 14 -16.91 17.71 -10.18
N GLY A 15 -16.68 16.76 -11.08
CA GLY A 15 -17.16 16.80 -12.45
C GLY A 15 -18.42 15.96 -12.60
N HIS A 16 -19.08 16.10 -13.75
CA HIS A 16 -20.26 15.31 -14.10
C HIS A 16 -19.92 13.81 -14.25
N ASP A 17 -18.74 13.49 -14.80
CA ASP A 17 -18.34 12.12 -15.13
C ASP A 17 -17.32 11.52 -14.18
N ALA A 18 -16.64 12.36 -13.40
CA ALA A 18 -15.64 11.94 -12.43
C ALA A 18 -15.42 13.03 -11.38
N SER A 19 -14.99 12.61 -10.19
CA SER A 19 -14.46 13.50 -9.17
C SER A 19 -12.94 13.37 -9.08
N MET A 20 -12.27 14.47 -8.80
CA MET A 20 -10.82 14.53 -8.63
C MET A 20 -10.50 15.06 -7.24
N GLU A 21 -9.84 14.26 -6.40
CA GLU A 21 -9.30 14.70 -5.12
C GLU A 21 -7.83 15.04 -5.25
N LEU A 22 -7.48 16.27 -4.88
CA LEU A 22 -6.11 16.78 -4.87
C LEU A 22 -5.62 16.96 -3.42
N GLY A 23 -4.75 16.05 -2.96
CA GLY A 23 -4.21 16.05 -1.60
C GLY A 23 -2.73 15.66 -1.56
N GLY A 24 -2.41 14.69 -0.70
CA GLY A 24 -1.09 14.04 -0.69
C GLY A 24 -0.87 13.13 -1.90
N ALA A 25 -1.94 12.76 -2.60
CA ALA A 25 -1.96 12.13 -3.91
C ALA A 25 -3.09 12.76 -4.75
N LEU A 26 -3.03 12.58 -6.06
CA LEU A 26 -4.10 12.93 -7.00
C LEU A 26 -4.91 11.67 -7.28
N HIS A 27 -6.18 11.65 -6.87
CA HIS A 27 -7.09 10.55 -7.18
C HIS A 27 -8.20 11.04 -8.09
N ILE A 28 -8.51 10.28 -9.13
CA ILE A 28 -9.67 10.52 -10.01
C ILE A 28 -10.56 9.28 -9.91
N THR A 29 -11.83 9.48 -9.56
CA THR A 29 -12.83 8.42 -9.39
C THR A 29 -13.99 8.67 -10.33
N ALA A 30 -14.44 7.63 -11.04
CA ALA A 30 -15.60 7.75 -11.94
C ALA A 30 -16.86 8.02 -11.13
N ASP A 31 -17.74 8.87 -11.66
CA ASP A 31 -19.08 8.99 -11.12
C ASP A 31 -19.93 7.80 -11.59
N TRP A 32 -20.76 7.27 -10.69
CA TRP A 32 -21.70 6.18 -10.98
C TRP A 32 -22.67 6.53 -12.11
N ASP A 33 -23.03 7.82 -12.21
CA ASP A 33 -23.95 8.35 -13.20
C ASP A 33 -23.26 8.89 -14.46
N SER A 34 -21.95 8.69 -14.59
CA SER A 34 -21.18 9.15 -15.75
C SER A 34 -21.81 8.71 -17.09
N THR A 35 -21.90 9.65 -18.02
CA THR A 35 -22.30 9.37 -19.41
C THR A 35 -21.10 9.01 -20.27
N GLN A 36 -19.92 9.55 -19.97
CA GLN A 36 -18.67 9.26 -20.67
C GLN A 36 -18.17 7.83 -20.40
N TYR A 37 -18.21 7.37 -19.15
CA TYR A 37 -17.67 6.06 -18.71
C TYR A 37 -18.72 4.96 -18.62
N ARG A 38 -19.98 5.21 -19.03
CA ARG A 38 -21.11 4.28 -18.88
C ARG A 38 -20.78 2.87 -19.38
N LYS A 39 -20.17 2.76 -20.57
CA LYS A 39 -19.84 1.45 -21.17
C LYS A 39 -18.82 0.67 -20.33
N GLN A 40 -17.82 1.36 -19.79
CA GLN A 40 -16.76 0.76 -18.98
C GLN A 40 -17.28 0.37 -17.59
N LEU A 41 -18.21 1.15 -17.03
CA LEU A 41 -18.92 0.82 -15.79
C LEU A 41 -19.80 -0.42 -15.96
N ASP A 42 -20.61 -0.47 -17.03
CA ASP A 42 -21.49 -1.61 -17.34
C ASP A 42 -20.69 -2.91 -17.60
N GLN A 43 -19.48 -2.78 -18.16
CA GLN A 43 -18.57 -3.90 -18.41
C GLN A 43 -17.72 -4.27 -17.18
N GLY A 44 -17.82 -3.53 -16.07
CA GLY A 44 -17.02 -3.75 -14.86
C GLY A 44 -15.52 -3.47 -15.04
N ILE A 45 -15.14 -2.72 -16.07
CA ILE A 45 -13.75 -2.33 -16.34
C ILE A 45 -13.33 -1.20 -15.39
N ILE A 46 -14.26 -0.31 -15.06
CA ILE A 46 -14.07 0.76 -14.09
C ILE A 46 -14.92 0.45 -12.87
N ASP A 47 -14.28 0.42 -11.70
CA ASP A 47 -14.95 0.34 -10.41
C ASP A 47 -15.15 1.77 -9.88
N PRO A 48 -16.39 2.26 -9.76
CA PRO A 48 -16.67 3.61 -9.24
C PRO A 48 -16.41 3.76 -7.73
N ASP A 49 -16.22 2.68 -6.98
CA ASP A 49 -15.80 2.72 -5.57
C ASP A 49 -14.28 2.90 -5.41
N ALA A 50 -13.51 2.80 -6.50
CA ALA A 50 -12.06 2.94 -6.50
C ALA A 50 -11.58 4.03 -7.48
N PRO A 51 -10.48 4.74 -7.19
CA PRO A 51 -9.96 5.72 -8.12
C PRO A 51 -9.37 5.03 -9.36
N MET A 52 -9.88 5.41 -10.54
CA MET A 52 -9.43 4.96 -11.86
C MET A 52 -8.01 5.42 -12.19
N ILE A 53 -7.63 6.60 -11.70
CA ILE A 53 -6.28 7.16 -11.84
C ILE A 53 -5.82 7.58 -10.46
N SER A 54 -4.61 7.18 -10.07
CA SER A 54 -3.96 7.60 -8.84
C SER A 54 -2.54 8.05 -9.19
N VAL A 55 -2.21 9.29 -8.90
CA VAL A 55 -0.85 9.81 -9.08
C VAL A 55 -0.30 10.17 -7.70
N GLU A 56 0.73 9.46 -7.29
CA GLU A 56 1.42 9.70 -6.01
C GLU A 56 2.66 10.58 -6.26
N PRO A 57 2.76 11.77 -5.65
CA PRO A 57 3.96 12.59 -5.75
C PRO A 57 5.14 11.88 -5.03
N GLY A 58 6.06 11.32 -5.81
CA GLY A 58 7.25 10.64 -5.30
C GLY A 58 7.55 9.31 -5.97
N SER A 59 6.57 8.68 -6.63
CA SER A 59 6.84 7.62 -7.62
C SER A 59 7.48 8.31 -8.83
N GLY A 60 8.79 8.10 -9.04
CA GLY A 60 9.58 8.89 -9.98
C GLY A 60 8.92 9.07 -11.34
N GLY A 61 8.62 10.33 -11.70
CA GLY A 61 8.53 10.88 -13.07
C GLY A 61 7.43 10.38 -14.01
N ASP A 62 7.06 9.11 -13.93
CA ASP A 62 6.19 8.47 -14.90
C ASP A 62 4.76 8.42 -14.35
N VAL A 63 3.85 9.00 -15.12
CA VAL A 63 2.42 8.83 -14.93
C VAL A 63 2.15 7.36 -15.20
N ASP A 64 2.15 6.53 -14.15
CA ASP A 64 1.91 5.09 -14.29
C ASP A 64 0.44 4.85 -14.64
N ALA A 65 0.17 4.81 -15.93
CA ALA A 65 -1.16 4.57 -16.48
C ALA A 65 -1.63 3.13 -16.27
N ILE A 66 -0.77 2.24 -15.72
CA ILE A 66 -1.04 0.81 -15.56
C ILE A 66 -0.44 0.26 -14.26
N THR A 67 -0.72 0.90 -13.12
CA THR A 67 -0.38 0.33 -11.80
C THR A 67 -1.22 -0.92 -11.53
N SER A 68 -0.58 -2.06 -11.28
CA SER A 68 -1.30 -3.29 -10.89
C SER A 68 -1.98 -3.12 -9.52
N ALA A 69 -3.08 -3.82 -9.27
CA ALA A 69 -3.75 -3.79 -7.96
C ALA A 69 -2.78 -4.14 -6.81
N THR A 70 -1.82 -5.03 -7.09
CA THR A 70 -0.72 -5.38 -6.19
C THR A 70 0.16 -4.17 -5.93
N GLU A 71 0.69 -3.52 -6.96
CA GLU A 71 1.58 -2.35 -6.80
C GLU A 71 0.91 -1.19 -6.06
N LYS A 72 -0.37 -0.91 -6.32
CA LYS A 72 -1.16 0.06 -5.54
C LYS A 72 -1.28 -0.34 -4.06
N TYR A 73 -1.51 -1.63 -3.80
CA TYR A 73 -1.55 -2.16 -2.44
C TYR A 73 -0.19 -2.01 -1.74
N TYR A 74 0.92 -2.32 -2.43
CA TYR A 74 2.27 -2.17 -1.86
C TYR A 74 2.64 -0.69 -1.64
N ALA A 75 2.36 0.20 -2.60
CA ALA A 75 2.65 1.63 -2.51
C ALA A 75 1.85 2.31 -1.40
N SER A 76 0.54 2.06 -1.31
CA SER A 76 -0.32 2.60 -0.25
C SER A 76 0.08 2.17 1.17
N ARG A 77 0.86 1.08 1.29
CA ARG A 77 1.40 0.59 2.57
C ARG A 77 2.85 1.04 2.81
N GLY A 78 3.41 1.87 1.94
CA GLY A 78 4.80 2.36 2.03
C GLY A 78 5.85 1.30 1.76
N LEU A 79 5.49 0.22 1.04
CA LEU A 79 6.36 -0.93 0.78
C LEU A 79 7.12 -0.84 -0.55
N THR A 80 6.95 0.25 -1.31
CA THR A 80 7.72 0.53 -2.53
C THR A 80 8.76 1.61 -2.28
N THR A 81 8.33 2.73 -1.68
CA THR A 81 9.18 3.87 -1.41
C THR A 81 8.88 4.49 -0.04
N THR A 82 9.89 5.11 0.56
CA THR A 82 9.76 5.85 1.81
C THR A 82 10.42 7.23 1.69
N ASN A 83 9.97 8.19 2.48
CA ASN A 83 10.53 9.55 2.47
C ASN A 83 11.51 9.73 3.63
N ILE A 84 12.80 9.86 3.31
CA ILE A 84 13.86 10.13 4.29
C ILE A 84 14.46 11.50 3.97
N ASN A 85 14.39 12.43 4.93
CA ASN A 85 14.91 13.80 4.80
C ASN A 85 14.38 14.55 3.56
N GLY A 86 13.10 14.36 3.23
CA GLY A 86 12.46 15.00 2.07
C GLY A 86 12.79 14.34 0.73
N ARG A 87 13.54 13.23 0.72
CA ARG A 87 13.87 12.48 -0.49
C ARG A 87 13.11 11.15 -0.50
N ASN A 88 12.51 10.84 -1.63
CA ASN A 88 11.93 9.53 -1.87
C ASN A 88 13.09 8.53 -2.08
N VAL A 89 13.05 7.43 -1.33
CA VAL A 89 14.05 6.36 -1.36
C VAL A 89 13.34 5.03 -1.49
N ASP A 90 13.82 4.20 -2.41
CA ASP A 90 13.38 2.82 -2.59
C ASP A 90 13.71 1.98 -1.35
N VAL A 91 12.70 1.29 -0.81
CA VAL A 91 12.87 0.45 0.38
C VAL A 91 13.75 -0.78 0.11
N THR A 92 13.81 -1.29 -1.12
CA THR A 92 14.70 -2.39 -1.49
C THR A 92 16.17 -1.95 -1.42
N HIS A 93 16.47 -0.73 -1.86
CA HIS A 93 17.79 -0.13 -1.70
C HIS A 93 18.17 -0.04 -0.22
N LEU A 94 17.26 0.43 0.65
CA LEU A 94 17.51 0.52 2.08
C LEU A 94 17.76 -0.84 2.73
N HIS A 95 17.02 -1.86 2.32
CA HIS A 95 17.18 -3.23 2.82
C HIS A 95 18.57 -3.79 2.51
N ILE A 96 19.04 -3.65 1.26
CA ILE A 96 20.38 -4.07 0.87
C ILE A 96 21.46 -3.22 1.53
N LYS A 97 21.24 -1.92 1.67
CA LYS A 97 22.17 -1.02 2.36
C LYS A 97 22.38 -1.46 3.80
N GLU A 98 21.31 -1.74 4.56
CA GLU A 98 21.42 -2.22 5.94
C GLU A 98 22.23 -3.52 6.01
N TRP A 99 21.92 -4.49 5.15
CA TRP A 99 22.64 -5.76 5.10
C TRP A 99 24.14 -5.57 4.87
N LEU A 100 24.52 -4.73 3.89
CA LEU A 100 25.91 -4.40 3.61
C LEU A 100 26.59 -3.62 4.74
N ASP A 101 25.86 -2.74 5.43
CA ASP A 101 26.38 -1.98 6.56
C ASP A 101 26.70 -2.92 7.74
N CYS A 102 25.83 -3.90 8.04
CA CYS A 102 26.09 -4.92 9.05
C CYS A 102 27.30 -5.81 8.70
N ILE A 103 27.49 -6.15 7.42
CA ILE A 103 28.69 -6.89 6.97
C ILE A 103 29.96 -6.09 7.23
N ARG A 104 29.94 -4.78 6.95
CA ARG A 104 31.14 -3.93 7.03
C ARG A 104 31.49 -3.50 8.44
N HIS A 105 30.48 -3.15 9.24
CA HIS A 105 30.67 -2.51 10.54
C HIS A 105 30.30 -3.43 11.70
N GLY A 106 29.79 -4.63 11.42
CA GLY A 106 29.19 -5.51 12.43
C GLY A 106 27.78 -5.04 12.83
N GLY A 107 27.16 -5.79 13.72
CA GLY A 107 25.77 -5.57 14.16
C GLY A 107 24.81 -6.62 13.62
N GLU A 108 23.54 -6.47 13.96
CA GLU A 108 22.45 -7.37 13.56
C GLU A 108 21.50 -6.64 12.63
N THR A 109 21.11 -7.30 11.53
CA THR A 109 20.15 -6.76 10.56
C THR A 109 18.75 -6.69 11.16
N SER A 110 17.95 -5.71 10.76
CA SER A 110 16.57 -5.60 11.23
C SER A 110 15.72 -6.82 10.85
N CYS A 111 16.01 -7.44 9.69
CA CYS A 111 15.43 -8.71 9.25
C CYS A 111 16.41 -9.87 9.52
N ASN A 112 16.58 -10.25 10.78
CA ASN A 112 17.43 -11.36 11.20
C ASN A 112 16.71 -12.72 11.11
N ILE A 113 17.41 -13.79 11.49
CA ILE A 113 16.88 -15.16 11.43
C ILE A 113 15.66 -15.38 12.34
N GLU A 114 15.58 -14.67 13.46
CA GLU A 114 14.44 -14.76 14.38
C GLU A 114 13.20 -14.12 13.77
N ARG A 115 13.33 -12.95 13.12
CA ARG A 115 12.24 -12.34 12.35
C ARG A 115 11.77 -13.23 11.21
N ALA A 116 12.69 -13.82 10.46
CA ALA A 116 12.34 -14.78 9.40
C ALA A 116 11.59 -16.00 9.96
N PHE A 117 11.96 -16.49 11.14
CA PHE A 117 11.27 -17.58 11.81
C PHE A 117 9.85 -17.17 12.23
N GLU A 118 9.67 -16.02 12.88
CA GLU A 118 8.38 -15.48 13.28
C GLU A 118 7.43 -15.32 12.07
N GLU A 119 7.93 -14.74 10.98
CA GLU A 119 7.19 -14.57 9.73
C GLU A 119 6.80 -15.92 9.10
N GLY A 120 7.74 -16.85 9.02
CA GLY A 120 7.49 -18.19 8.49
C GLY A 120 6.42 -18.94 9.28
N VAL A 121 6.47 -18.87 10.61
CA VAL A 121 5.45 -19.46 11.50
C VAL A 121 4.10 -18.80 11.27
N ALA A 122 4.03 -17.47 11.18
CA ALA A 122 2.77 -16.75 10.93
C ALA A 122 2.12 -17.17 9.61
N CYS A 123 2.91 -17.32 8.54
CA CYS A 123 2.44 -17.83 7.24
C CYS A 123 1.86 -19.25 7.36
N LEU A 124 2.55 -20.14 8.06
CA LEU A 124 2.09 -21.52 8.28
C LEU A 124 0.83 -21.57 9.14
N MET A 125 0.73 -20.72 10.15
CA MET A 125 -0.46 -20.57 10.98
C MET A 125 -1.67 -20.11 10.15
N ALA A 126 -1.49 -19.08 9.31
CA ALA A 126 -2.56 -18.60 8.43
C ALA A 126 -3.06 -19.71 7.49
N HIS A 127 -2.14 -20.46 6.88
CA HIS A 127 -2.47 -21.60 6.03
C HIS A 127 -3.22 -22.70 6.79
N LYS A 128 -2.74 -23.09 7.98
CA LYS A 128 -3.36 -24.12 8.81
C LYS A 128 -4.75 -23.70 9.30
N SER A 129 -4.91 -22.45 9.74
CA SER A 129 -6.19 -21.85 10.12
C SER A 129 -7.21 -21.90 8.97
N TYR A 130 -6.77 -21.58 7.75
CA TYR A 130 -7.61 -21.65 6.56
C TYR A 130 -8.09 -23.07 6.24
N LEU A 131 -7.23 -24.08 6.37
CA LEU A 131 -7.58 -25.47 6.09
C LEU A 131 -8.46 -26.09 7.20
N GLU A 132 -8.10 -25.87 8.46
CA GLU A 132 -8.77 -26.47 9.63
C GLU A 132 -10.01 -25.67 10.08
N LYS A 133 -10.27 -24.51 9.45
CA LYS A 133 -11.40 -23.61 9.75
C LYS A 133 -11.49 -23.24 11.23
N ARG A 134 -10.34 -23.04 11.87
CA ARG A 134 -10.24 -22.67 13.28
C ARG A 134 -9.13 -21.66 13.51
N ARG A 135 -9.24 -20.95 14.62
CA ARG A 135 -8.14 -20.11 15.11
C ARG A 135 -6.93 -20.98 15.47
N THR A 136 -5.76 -20.53 15.07
CA THR A 136 -4.46 -21.11 15.41
C THR A 136 -3.68 -20.13 16.27
N GLU A 137 -2.93 -20.62 17.25
CA GLU A 137 -2.05 -19.83 18.10
C GLU A 137 -0.64 -20.41 18.12
N TRP A 138 0.34 -19.59 18.49
CA TRP A 138 1.72 -20.04 18.66
C TRP A 138 1.97 -20.37 20.13
N ASP A 139 2.47 -21.57 20.40
CA ASP A 139 3.01 -21.97 21.69
C ASP A 139 4.52 -21.68 21.72
N PRO A 140 4.97 -20.60 22.38
CA PRO A 140 6.38 -20.21 22.37
C PRO A 140 7.25 -21.14 23.21
N VAL A 141 6.68 -21.88 24.17
CA VAL A 141 7.44 -22.78 25.06
C VAL A 141 7.76 -24.07 24.33
N ASN A 142 6.76 -24.68 23.69
CA ASN A 142 6.95 -25.94 22.95
C ASN A 142 7.29 -25.74 21.46
N ARG A 143 7.37 -24.48 21.00
CA ARG A 143 7.63 -24.07 19.61
C ARG A 143 6.75 -24.80 18.59
N ARG A 144 5.43 -24.71 18.77
CA ARG A 144 4.46 -25.37 17.87
C ARG A 144 3.21 -24.53 17.65
N ILE A 145 2.54 -24.79 16.52
CA ILE A 145 1.24 -24.21 16.20
C ILE A 145 0.14 -25.03 16.86
N ILE A 146 -0.61 -24.41 17.76
CA ILE A 146 -1.75 -24.99 18.46
C ILE A 146 -3.07 -24.55 17.86
#